data_AF-A0A951B7P6-F1
#
_entry.id   AF-A0A951B7P6-F1
#
_cell.length_a   1.000
_cell.length_b   1.000
_cell.length_c   1.000
_cell.angle_alpha   90.00
_cell.angle_beta   90.00
_cell.angle_gamma   90.00
#
_symmetry.space_group_name_H-M   'P 1'
#
loop_
_entity.id
_entity.type
_entity.pdbx_description
1 polymer ?
#
loop_
_entity_poly.entity_id
_entity_poly.type
_entity_poly.pdbx_seq_one_letter_code
_entity_poly.pdbx_strand_id
1 'polypeptide(L)'
;MLTLRPALVTAAMLWVALAPHPVQAQISDGSQNPLVQLYKLSVAIDVCSDVDLSADEEEKLDKAISSIEAKLALTEEASEDLYTRLSALADNDKDTFCKAIVPTLKEAIAKLPN
;
A
#
# COMPACT_ATOMS: atom_id res chain seq x y z
N MET A 1 19.19 -50.73 -32.44
CA MET A 1 17.71 -50.78 -32.47
C MET A 1 17.23 -51.42 -31.17
N LEU A 2 16.74 -50.63 -30.22
CA LEU A 2 15.54 -50.93 -29.41
C LEU A 2 15.17 -49.66 -28.65
N THR A 3 13.96 -49.20 -28.90
CA THR A 3 13.33 -47.96 -28.43
C THR A 3 12.64 -48.17 -27.09
N LEU A 4 12.87 -47.30 -26.10
CA LEU A 4 11.90 -47.03 -25.04
C LEU A 4 12.00 -45.54 -24.61
N ARG A 5 10.96 -44.77 -24.99
CA ARG A 5 10.58 -43.47 -24.42
C ARG A 5 9.80 -43.70 -23.09
N PRO A 6 9.30 -42.68 -22.40
CA PRO A 6 9.98 -41.59 -21.70
C PRO A 6 9.55 -41.59 -20.21
N ALA A 7 10.47 -41.50 -19.26
CA ALA A 7 10.10 -41.26 -17.86
C ALA A 7 9.91 -39.76 -17.66
N LEU A 8 8.64 -39.33 -17.77
CA LEU A 8 8.13 -38.10 -17.16
C LEU A 8 8.51 -38.09 -15.68
N VAL A 9 9.47 -37.26 -15.29
CA VAL A 9 9.61 -36.80 -13.92
C VAL A 9 9.24 -35.33 -13.93
N THR A 10 7.94 -35.10 -13.77
CA THR A 10 7.36 -33.87 -13.25
C THR A 10 7.97 -33.59 -11.86
N ALA A 11 9.06 -32.83 -11.82
CA ALA A 11 9.52 -32.18 -10.60
C ALA A 11 8.74 -30.88 -10.44
N ALA A 12 7.59 -31.02 -9.78
CA ALA A 12 6.80 -29.92 -9.28
C ALA A 12 7.60 -29.12 -8.24
N MET A 13 7.48 -27.79 -8.34
CA MET A 13 7.40 -26.84 -7.24
C MET A 13 8.56 -26.83 -6.23
N LEU A 14 9.46 -25.87 -6.41
CA LEU A 14 9.95 -25.02 -5.32
C LEU A 14 9.85 -23.57 -5.79
N TRP A 15 8.62 -23.12 -6.07
CA TRP A 15 8.33 -21.72 -5.81
C TRP A 15 8.37 -21.61 -4.30
N VAL A 16 9.48 -21.10 -3.77
CA VAL A 16 9.49 -20.54 -2.43
C VAL A 16 8.43 -19.44 -2.49
N ALA A 17 7.23 -19.80 -2.06
CA ALA A 17 6.23 -18.87 -1.64
C ALA A 17 6.93 -18.00 -0.60
N LEU A 18 7.39 -16.82 -1.04
CA LEU A 18 7.44 -15.66 -0.19
C LEU A 18 6.03 -15.54 0.36
N ALA A 19 5.84 -16.12 1.55
CA ALA A 19 4.64 -15.92 2.32
C ALA A 19 4.44 -14.41 2.36
N PRO A 20 3.28 -13.89 1.92
CA PRO A 20 3.01 -12.49 2.10
C PRO A 20 3.15 -12.22 3.59
N HIS A 21 4.08 -11.35 3.94
CA HIS A 21 4.24 -10.89 5.31
C HIS A 21 2.86 -10.42 5.78
N PRO A 22 2.49 -10.57 7.06
CA PRO A 22 1.18 -10.14 7.56
C PRO A 22 0.88 -8.66 7.24
N VAL A 23 1.93 -7.86 7.03
CA VAL A 23 1.89 -6.48 6.52
C VAL A 23 1.29 -6.42 5.10
N GLN A 24 1.72 -7.26 4.15
CA GLN A 24 1.15 -7.32 2.80
C GLN A 24 -0.33 -7.73 2.81
N ALA A 25 -0.73 -8.67 3.67
CA ALA A 25 -2.13 -9.08 3.77
C ALA A 25 -3.02 -7.97 4.33
N GLN A 26 -2.58 -7.22 5.34
CA GLN A 26 -3.32 -6.06 5.85
C GLN A 26 -3.32 -4.87 4.87
N ILE A 27 -2.24 -4.69 4.11
CA ILE A 27 -2.19 -3.70 3.04
C ILE A 27 -3.15 -4.08 1.89
N SER A 28 -3.31 -5.37 1.58
CA SER A 28 -4.22 -5.88 0.55
C SER A 28 -5.68 -5.95 0.99
N ASP A 29 -6.00 -6.24 2.25
CA ASP A 29 -7.39 -6.28 2.75
C ASP A 29 -8.01 -4.86 2.80
N GLY A 30 -7.19 -3.84 3.11
CA GLY A 30 -7.58 -2.43 3.07
C GLY A 30 -7.71 -1.82 1.66
N SER A 31 -7.47 -2.57 0.58
CA SER A 31 -7.43 -2.03 -0.79
C SER A 31 -8.79 -1.56 -1.31
N GLN A 32 -9.89 -1.89 -0.63
CA GLN A 32 -11.23 -1.45 -1.00
C GLN A 32 -11.70 -0.17 -0.30
N ASN A 33 -11.03 0.24 0.78
CA ASN A 33 -11.39 1.48 1.46
C ASN A 33 -10.54 2.64 0.89
N PRO A 34 -11.12 3.57 0.12
CA PRO A 34 -10.38 4.67 -0.47
C PRO A 34 -9.68 5.54 0.59
N LEU A 35 -10.26 5.66 1.79
CA LEU A 35 -9.65 6.44 2.87
C LEU A 35 -8.35 5.79 3.38
N VAL A 36 -8.34 4.47 3.54
CA VAL A 36 -7.15 3.71 3.96
C VAL A 36 -6.03 3.90 2.95
N GLN A 37 -6.36 3.90 1.66
CA GLN A 37 -5.37 4.12 0.61
C GLN A 37 -4.82 5.54 0.64
N LEU A 38 -5.66 6.56 0.83
CA LEU A 38 -5.21 7.95 0.95
C LEU A 38 -4.32 8.16 2.18
N TYR A 39 -4.68 7.60 3.33
CA TYR A 39 -3.83 7.69 4.53
C TYR A 39 -2.51 6.94 4.40
N LYS A 40 -2.46 5.83 3.66
CA LYS A 40 -1.17 5.20 3.36
C LYS A 40 -0.26 6.12 2.53
N LEU A 41 -0.82 6.90 1.60
CA LEU A 41 -0.05 7.90 0.86
C LEU A 41 0.43 9.02 1.79
N SER A 42 -0.44 9.51 2.68
CA SER A 42 -0.10 10.52 3.69
C SER A 42 1.02 10.05 4.62
N VAL A 43 0.88 8.86 5.21
CA VAL A 43 1.92 8.23 6.03
C VAL A 43 3.23 8.07 5.26
N ALA A 44 3.17 7.67 3.98
CA ALA A 44 4.38 7.52 3.17
C ALA A 44 5.14 8.83 2.96
N ILE A 45 4.46 9.98 2.88
CA ILE A 45 5.09 11.30 2.83
C ILE A 45 5.88 11.56 4.12
N ASP A 46 5.30 11.20 5.26
CA ASP A 46 5.91 11.46 6.56
C ASP A 46 7.09 10.52 6.89
N VAL A 47 7.00 9.23 6.52
CA VAL A 47 7.96 8.21 6.98
C VAL A 47 9.02 7.81 5.94
N CYS A 48 8.76 8.01 4.64
CA CYS A 48 9.66 7.59 3.56
C CYS A 48 10.56 8.75 3.11
N SER A 49 11.87 8.48 3.04
CA SER A 49 12.88 9.52 2.75
C SER A 49 12.95 9.97 1.29
N ASP A 50 12.41 9.17 0.36
CA ASP A 50 12.45 9.41 -1.09
C ASP A 50 11.12 9.98 -1.64
N VAL A 51 10.35 10.65 -0.78
CA VAL A 51 9.10 11.32 -1.16
C VAL A 51 9.33 12.82 -1.21
N ASP A 52 9.22 13.37 -2.41
CA ASP A 52 9.28 14.81 -2.67
C ASP A 52 8.04 15.21 -3.46
N LEU A 53 7.10 15.86 -2.79
CA LEU A 53 5.86 16.36 -3.36
C LEU A 53 5.88 17.89 -3.39
N SER A 54 5.26 18.46 -4.40
CA SER A 54 4.95 19.88 -4.42
C SER A 54 3.81 20.20 -3.44
N ALA A 55 3.74 21.46 -2.99
CA ALA A 55 2.65 21.93 -2.13
C ALA A 55 1.25 21.67 -2.74
N ASP A 56 1.12 21.77 -4.07
CA ASP A 56 -0.12 21.47 -4.78
C ASP A 56 -0.50 19.97 -4.70
N GLU A 57 0.49 19.08 -4.73
CA GLU A 57 0.30 17.63 -4.60
C GLU A 57 -0.09 17.24 -3.17
N GLU A 58 0.50 17.88 -2.17
CA GLU A 58 0.13 17.70 -0.75
C GLU A 58 -1.30 18.22 -0.49
N GLU A 59 -1.63 19.43 -0.93
CA GLU A 59 -2.97 20.00 -0.76
C GLU A 59 -4.04 19.13 -1.45
N LYS A 60 -3.70 18.57 -2.61
CA LYS A 60 -4.60 17.67 -3.34
C LYS A 60 -4.87 16.38 -2.57
N LEU A 61 -3.84 15.81 -1.93
CA LEU A 61 -4.00 14.63 -1.08
C LEU A 61 -4.87 14.95 0.14
N ASP A 62 -4.61 16.06 0.82
CA ASP A 62 -5.38 16.48 1.99
C ASP A 62 -6.86 16.70 1.67
N LYS A 63 -7.16 17.40 0.57
CA LYS A 63 -8.53 17.59 0.09
C LYS A 63 -9.23 16.27 -0.21
N ALA A 64 -8.52 15.31 -0.80
CA ALA A 64 -9.08 13.98 -1.08
C ALA A 64 -9.41 13.24 0.22
N ILE A 65 -8.52 13.30 1.23
CA ILE A 65 -8.75 12.73 2.55
C ILE A 65 -10.00 13.36 3.18
N SER A 66 -10.02 14.69 3.32
CA SER A 66 -11.16 15.41 3.91
C SER A 66 -12.47 15.18 3.17
N SER A 67 -12.45 15.05 1.85
CA SER A 67 -13.64 14.73 1.05
C SER A 67 -14.20 13.35 1.40
N ILE A 68 -13.34 12.34 1.56
CA ILE A 68 -13.77 10.98 1.89
C ILE A 68 -14.19 10.88 3.36
N GLU A 69 -13.48 11.53 4.28
CA GLU A 69 -13.87 11.61 5.69
C GLU A 69 -15.28 12.19 5.85
N ALA A 70 -15.56 13.31 5.16
CA ALA A 70 -16.87 13.94 5.16
C ALA A 70 -17.97 13.03 4.57
N LYS A 71 -17.67 12.32 3.47
CA LYS A 71 -18.61 11.36 2.85
C LYS A 71 -18.92 10.16 3.75
N LEU A 72 -17.93 9.71 4.51
CA LEU A 72 -18.08 8.60 5.46
C LEU A 72 -18.62 9.05 6.82
N ALA A 73 -18.84 10.36 7.02
CA ALA A 73 -19.24 10.97 8.29
C ALA A 73 -18.35 10.51 9.46
N LEU A 74 -17.04 10.40 9.20
CA LEU A 74 -16.08 9.97 10.21
C LEU A 74 -15.88 11.08 11.25
N THR A 75 -15.70 10.64 12.49
CA THR A 75 -15.26 11.52 13.57
C THR A 75 -13.76 11.73 13.47
N GLU A 76 -13.29 12.87 13.96
CA GLU A 76 -11.86 13.20 14.08
C GLU A 76 -11.09 12.08 14.80
N GLU A 77 -11.63 11.57 15.91
CA GLU A 77 -11.04 10.45 16.67
C GLU A 77 -10.89 9.17 15.83
N ALA A 78 -11.86 8.85 14.97
CA ALA A 78 -11.79 7.65 14.13
C ALA A 78 -10.76 7.80 13.00
N SER A 79 -10.64 9.00 12.45
CA SER A 79 -9.62 9.37 11.48
C SER A 79 -8.20 9.30 12.09
N GLU A 80 -8.03 9.86 13.29
CA GLU A 80 -6.77 9.83 14.03
C GLU A 80 -6.35 8.41 14.43
N ASP A 81 -7.28 7.56 14.90
CA ASP A 81 -6.99 6.15 15.21
C ASP A 81 -6.52 5.41 13.96
N LEU A 82 -7.22 5.62 12.82
CA LEU A 82 -6.85 4.98 11.56
C LEU A 82 -5.46 5.39 11.10
N TYR A 83 -5.17 6.69 11.08
CA TYR A 83 -3.85 7.19 10.71
C TYR A 83 -2.76 6.64 11.66
N THR A 84 -2.99 6.69 12.97
CA THR A 84 -2.05 6.19 13.99
C THR A 84 -1.71 4.72 13.78
N ARG A 85 -2.72 3.88 13.50
CA ARG A 85 -2.52 2.45 13.25
C ARG A 85 -1.74 2.19 11.97
N LEU A 86 -2.00 2.95 10.91
CA LEU A 86 -1.27 2.84 9.64
C LEU A 86 0.18 3.30 9.80
N SER A 87 0.42 4.38 10.53
CA SER A 87 1.76 4.86 10.86
C SER A 87 2.56 3.83 11.66
N ALA A 88 1.96 3.24 12.71
CA ALA A 88 2.60 2.17 13.48
C ALA A 88 2.92 0.91 12.64
N LEU A 89 2.05 0.57 11.67
CA LEU A 89 2.30 -0.53 10.73
C LEU A 89 3.45 -0.20 9.77
N ALA A 90 3.50 1.03 9.27
CA ALA A 90 4.58 1.51 8.41
C ALA A 90 5.91 1.51 9.17
N ASP A 91 5.94 1.97 10.43
CA ASP A 91 7.15 1.99 11.25
C ASP A 91 7.69 0.59 11.57
N ASN A 92 6.81 -0.40 11.72
CA ASN A 92 7.22 -1.77 12.02
C ASN A 92 8.06 -2.41 10.90
N ASP A 93 7.73 -2.09 9.64
CA ASP A 93 8.41 -2.60 8.44
C ASP A 93 8.56 -1.49 7.38
N LYS A 94 9.26 -0.42 7.79
CA LYS A 94 9.39 0.82 7.00
C LYS A 94 9.96 0.59 5.62
N ASP A 95 10.98 -0.25 5.54
CA ASP A 95 11.67 -0.56 4.29
C ASP A 95 10.73 -1.20 3.26
N THR A 96 9.91 -2.16 3.70
CA THR A 96 8.93 -2.85 2.83
C THR A 96 7.78 -1.91 2.47
N PHE A 97 7.28 -1.14 3.43
CA PHE A 97 6.23 -0.15 3.20
C PHE A 97 6.63 0.88 2.15
N CYS A 98 7.79 1.51 2.32
CA CYS A 98 8.28 2.53 1.40
C CYS A 98 8.57 1.95 0.00
N LYS A 99 9.18 0.76 -0.10
CA LYS A 99 9.41 0.10 -1.39
C LYS A 99 8.11 -0.22 -2.14
N ALA A 100 7.02 -0.49 -1.42
CA ALA A 100 5.73 -0.79 -2.03
C ALA A 100 5.01 0.47 -2.54
N ILE A 101 5.07 1.58 -1.79
CA ILE A 101 4.23 2.75 -2.05
C ILE A 101 4.95 3.81 -2.90
N VAL A 102 6.19 4.16 -2.55
CA VAL A 102 6.94 5.27 -3.17
C VAL A 102 6.95 5.21 -4.71
N PRO A 103 7.15 4.05 -5.37
CA PRO A 103 7.17 3.99 -6.84
C PRO A 103 5.86 4.43 -7.51
N THR A 104 4.74 4.37 -6.79
CA THR A 104 3.40 4.66 -7.31
C THR A 104 2.78 5.92 -6.71
N LEU A 105 3.42 6.51 -5.70
CA LEU A 105 2.88 7.62 -4.92
C LEU A 105 2.49 8.82 -5.79
N LYS A 106 3.42 9.32 -6.62
CA LYS A 106 3.15 10.48 -7.50
C LYS A 106 2.02 10.21 -8.50
N GLU A 107 1.99 9.02 -9.08
CA GLU A 107 0.92 8.63 -10.00
C GLU A 107 -0.43 8.52 -9.28
N ALA A 108 -0.44 8.01 -8.05
CA ALA A 108 -1.66 7.94 -7.23
C ALA A 108 -2.20 9.33 -6.91
N ILE A 109 -1.33 10.27 -6.51
CA ILE A 109 -1.72 11.66 -6.20
C ILE A 109 -2.20 12.39 -7.45
N ALA A 110 -1.53 12.22 -8.59
CA ALA A 110 -1.95 12.81 -9.86
C ALA A 110 -3.39 12.39 -10.26
N LYS A 111 -3.78 11.16 -9.93
CA LYS A 111 -5.12 10.59 -10.21
C LYS A 111 -6.20 11.03 -9.22
N LEU A 112 -5.85 11.68 -8.12
CA LEU A 112 -6.85 12.19 -7.18
C LEU A 112 -7.71 13.28 -7.87
N PRO A 113 -8.98 13.44 -7.45
CA PRO A 113 -9.78 14.57 -7.88
C PRO A 113 -9.15 15.89 -7.40
N ASN A 114 -9.26 16.95 -8.20
CA ASN A 114 -8.89 18.32 -7.81
C ASN A 114 -10.03 18.99 -7.04
#